data_AF-A0A2G1LVD3-F1
#
_entry.id   AF-A0A2G1LVD3-F1
#
_cell.length_a   1.000
_cell.length_b   1.000
_cell.length_c   1.000
_cell.angle_alpha   90.00
_cell.angle_beta   90.00
_cell.angle_gamma   90.00
#
_symmetry.space_group_name_H-M   'P 1'
#
loop_
_entity.id
_entity.type
_entity.pdbx_description
1 polymer ?
#
loop_
_entity_poly.entity_id
_entity_poly.type
_entity_poly.pdbx_seq_one_letter_code
_entity_poly.pdbx_strand_id
1 'polypeptide(L)'
;MKMFIAFDAGMEFQSCYAFTAHVNEALIGKWSAATHGFMANVEQRLKRALHRQGLQAIPYCYLVETRSRSGRSSTRPHLHGFFIAETPIDAARFQVALERAFHPDLIRKTRQRAIKVEPAYDNGGNFAGRSQWLSYMIKNIDRWDARLGKRRVHLSRSLIGIAREAWELRREP
;
A
#
# COMPACT_ATOMS: atom_id res chain seq x y z
N MET A 1 14.47 6.22 -1.62
CA MET A 1 15.25 6.09 -0.38
C MET A 1 14.40 5.89 0.88
N LYS A 2 13.53 6.84 1.29
CA LYS A 2 12.73 6.69 2.55
C LYS A 2 11.88 5.41 2.63
N MET A 3 11.18 5.07 1.55
CA MET A 3 10.38 3.84 1.46
C MET A 3 11.22 2.59 1.71
N PHE A 4 12.45 2.57 1.17
CA PHE A 4 13.39 1.46 1.33
C PHE A 4 13.84 1.32 2.78
N ILE A 5 14.30 2.42 3.38
CA ILE A 5 14.83 2.42 4.75
C ILE A 5 13.75 1.96 5.75
N ALA A 6 12.53 2.48 5.63
CA ALA A 6 11.45 2.07 6.53
C ALA A 6 11.00 0.61 6.33
N PHE A 7 10.98 0.13 5.08
CA PHE A 7 10.69 -1.28 4.81
C PHE A 7 11.74 -2.19 5.45
N ASP A 8 13.02 -1.86 5.25
CA ASP A 8 14.13 -2.64 5.80
C ASP A 8 14.10 -2.66 7.33
N ALA A 9 13.79 -1.51 7.97
CA ALA A 9 13.54 -1.46 9.41
C ALA A 9 12.37 -2.36 9.82
N GLY A 10 11.23 -2.31 9.11
CA GLY A 10 10.08 -3.18 9.41
C GLY A 10 10.35 -4.66 9.20
N MET A 11 11.20 -5.03 8.24
CA MET A 11 11.63 -6.41 7.99
C MET A 11 12.52 -6.93 9.12
N GLU A 12 13.43 -6.11 9.64
CA GLU A 12 14.33 -6.48 10.74
C GLU A 12 13.56 -6.93 11.99
N PHE A 13 12.45 -6.24 12.29
CA PHE A 13 11.57 -6.58 13.40
C PHE A 13 10.42 -7.53 13.03
N GLN A 14 10.46 -8.16 11.86
CA GLN A 14 9.41 -9.07 11.35
C GLN A 14 7.98 -8.51 11.45
N SER A 15 7.87 -7.19 11.36
CA SER A 15 6.64 -6.43 11.59
C SER A 15 6.04 -5.87 10.30
N CYS A 16 6.68 -6.16 9.17
CA CYS A 16 6.29 -5.64 7.85
C CYS A 16 5.31 -6.57 7.14
N TYR A 17 4.23 -5.99 6.62
CA TYR A 17 3.22 -6.67 5.83
C TYR A 17 3.07 -6.01 4.47
N ALA A 18 3.08 -6.82 3.42
CA ALA A 18 2.80 -6.39 2.05
C ALA A 18 1.32 -6.53 1.73
N PHE A 19 0.81 -5.66 0.86
CA PHE A 19 -0.56 -5.74 0.40
C PHE A 19 -0.75 -5.38 -1.06
N THR A 20 -1.78 -5.99 -1.64
CA THR A 20 -2.37 -5.59 -2.90
C THR A 20 -3.86 -5.33 -2.66
N ALA A 21 -4.33 -4.14 -3.03
CA ALA A 21 -5.72 -3.74 -2.85
C ALA A 21 -6.31 -3.27 -4.19
N HIS A 22 -7.24 -4.04 -4.73
CA HIS A 22 -7.99 -3.64 -5.91
C HIS A 22 -9.00 -2.55 -5.54
N VAL A 23 -9.28 -1.65 -6.48
CA VAL A 23 -10.36 -0.65 -6.32
C VAL A 23 -11.60 -1.14 -7.06
N ASN A 24 -12.74 -1.16 -6.37
CA ASN A 24 -14.03 -1.49 -6.96
C ASN A 24 -14.37 -0.55 -8.14
N GLU A 25 -14.88 -1.12 -9.24
CA GLU A 25 -15.22 -0.38 -10.48
C GLU A 25 -16.23 0.74 -10.27
N ALA A 26 -17.22 0.54 -9.41
CA ALA A 26 -18.20 1.58 -9.10
C ALA A 26 -17.53 2.83 -8.48
N LEU A 27 -16.47 2.62 -7.70
CA LEU A 27 -15.69 3.73 -7.13
C LEU A 27 -14.83 4.41 -8.18
N ILE A 28 -14.22 3.64 -9.07
CA ILE A 28 -13.41 4.19 -10.18
C ILE A 28 -14.29 5.08 -11.06
N GLY A 29 -15.48 4.61 -11.44
CA GLY A 29 -16.44 5.41 -12.21
C GLY A 29 -16.84 6.69 -11.47
N LYS A 30 -17.19 6.57 -10.18
CA LYS A 30 -17.57 7.72 -9.35
C LYS A 30 -16.47 8.76 -9.21
N TRP A 31 -15.22 8.35 -9.03
CA TRP A 31 -14.09 9.29 -8.83
C TRP A 31 -13.58 9.88 -10.14
N SER A 32 -13.77 9.18 -11.27
CA SER A 32 -13.45 9.74 -12.59
C SER A 32 -14.37 10.91 -12.96
N ALA A 33 -15.60 10.93 -12.44
CA ALA A 33 -16.57 12.02 -12.62
C ALA A 33 -16.53 13.09 -11.52
N ALA A 34 -15.70 12.92 -10.49
CA ALA A 34 -15.66 13.82 -9.35
C ALA A 34 -14.68 15.00 -9.56
N THR A 35 -14.98 16.15 -8.95
CA THR A 35 -14.11 17.33 -8.96
C THR A 35 -12.75 17.08 -8.29
N HIS A 36 -12.71 16.13 -7.35
CA HIS A 36 -11.46 15.70 -6.71
C HIS A 36 -10.85 14.52 -7.47
N GLY A 37 -9.56 14.61 -7.79
CA GLY A 37 -8.84 13.56 -8.52
C GLY A 37 -8.81 12.21 -7.81
N PHE A 38 -8.54 11.14 -8.57
CA PHE A 38 -8.53 9.74 -8.11
C PHE A 38 -7.70 9.54 -6.82
N MET A 39 -6.48 10.07 -6.80
CA MET A 39 -5.55 9.92 -5.66
C MET A 39 -6.07 10.57 -4.37
N ALA A 40 -6.73 11.72 -4.46
CA ALA A 40 -7.30 12.39 -3.30
C ALA A 40 -8.42 11.56 -2.67
N ASN A 41 -9.25 10.92 -3.49
CA ASN A 41 -10.30 10.02 -3.02
C ASN A 41 -9.72 8.76 -2.36
N VAL A 42 -8.68 8.17 -2.95
CA VAL A 42 -7.95 7.04 -2.36
C VAL A 42 -7.43 7.40 -0.97
N GLU A 43 -6.70 8.52 -0.86
CA GLU A 43 -6.12 8.97 0.41
C GLU A 43 -7.19 9.25 1.46
N GLN A 44 -8.25 9.98 1.10
CA GLN A 44 -9.32 10.34 2.02
C GLN A 44 -10.06 9.10 2.56
N ARG A 45 -10.37 8.13 1.70
CA ARG A 45 -11.11 6.93 2.11
C ARG A 45 -10.25 5.99 2.94
N LEU A 46 -9.00 5.75 2.54
CA LEU A 46 -8.08 4.94 3.33
C LEU A 46 -7.86 5.56 4.70
N LYS A 47 -7.60 6.88 4.78
CA LYS A 47 -7.45 7.61 6.05
C LYS A 47 -8.67 7.43 6.96
N ARG A 48 -9.89 7.58 6.42
CA ARG A 48 -11.14 7.37 7.18
C ARG A 48 -11.30 5.93 7.65
N ALA A 49 -10.96 4.96 6.81
CA ALA A 49 -11.06 3.55 7.15
C ALA A 49 -10.06 3.17 8.25
N LEU A 50 -8.80 3.60 8.15
CA LEU A 50 -7.78 3.44 9.18
C LEU A 50 -8.19 4.10 10.49
N HIS A 51 -8.76 5.31 10.43
CA HIS A 51 -9.25 6.00 11.61
C HIS A 51 -10.32 5.18 12.37
N ARG A 52 -11.25 4.57 11.64
CA ARG A 52 -12.29 3.70 12.23
C ARG A 52 -11.74 2.39 12.78
N GLN A 53 -10.52 2.01 12.46
CA GLN A 53 -9.85 0.82 13.01
C GLN A 53 -8.85 1.16 14.12
N GLY A 54 -8.73 2.44 14.51
CA GLY A 54 -7.72 2.88 15.47
C GLY A 54 -6.29 2.91 14.92
N LEU A 55 -6.11 2.78 13.61
CA LEU A 55 -4.80 2.65 12.94
C LEU A 55 -4.32 3.97 12.31
N GLN A 56 -4.57 5.09 12.97
CA GLN A 56 -4.35 6.43 12.40
C GLN A 56 -2.86 6.75 12.26
N ALA A 57 -2.06 6.23 13.20
CA ALA A 57 -0.62 6.41 13.27
C ALA A 57 0.15 5.28 12.58
N ILE A 58 -0.51 4.24 12.06
CA ILE A 58 0.19 3.07 11.50
C ILE A 58 1.14 3.51 10.38
N PRO A 59 2.41 3.07 10.39
CA PRO A 59 3.33 3.37 9.29
C PRO A 59 2.95 2.57 8.05
N TYR A 60 2.61 3.25 6.97
CA TYR A 60 2.33 2.61 5.69
C TYR A 60 2.76 3.45 4.49
N CYS A 61 2.89 2.78 3.34
CA CYS A 61 2.98 3.40 2.04
C CYS A 61 2.12 2.64 1.03
N TYR A 62 1.87 3.29 -0.11
CA TYR A 62 1.38 2.61 -1.29
C TYR A 62 1.80 3.36 -2.56
N LEU A 63 1.76 2.64 -3.67
CA LEU A 63 1.66 3.19 -5.00
C LEU A 63 0.36 2.73 -5.65
N VAL A 64 -0.15 3.52 -6.58
CA VAL A 64 -1.27 3.11 -7.44
C VAL A 64 -0.74 2.69 -8.81
N GLU A 65 -1.07 1.47 -9.23
CA GLU A 65 -0.78 0.94 -10.55
C GLU A 65 -2.07 0.72 -11.34
N THR A 66 -2.00 0.97 -12.64
CA THR A 66 -2.98 0.58 -13.65
C THR A 66 -2.25 -0.26 -14.68
N ARG A 67 -2.60 -1.55 -14.85
CA ARG A 67 -1.91 -2.38 -15.84
C ARG A 67 -2.30 -1.96 -17.26
N SER A 68 -1.35 -2.07 -18.20
CA SER A 68 -1.63 -2.14 -19.63
C SER A 68 -0.58 -2.96 -20.38
N ARG A 69 -1.04 -3.86 -21.27
CA ARG A 69 -0.68 -4.01 -22.70
C ARG A 69 -1.12 -5.37 -23.30
N SER A 70 -1.46 -6.41 -22.51
CA SER A 70 -1.78 -7.73 -23.11
C SER A 70 -2.85 -8.61 -22.42
N GLY A 71 -3.79 -8.07 -21.63
CA GLY A 71 -4.76 -8.95 -20.96
C GLY A 71 -6.09 -8.30 -20.66
N ARG A 72 -7.18 -8.94 -21.10
CA ARG A 72 -8.58 -8.54 -20.88
C ARG A 72 -9.00 -8.36 -19.41
N SER A 73 -8.14 -8.67 -18.42
CA SER A 73 -8.44 -8.50 -16.98
C SER A 73 -7.84 -7.25 -16.32
N SER A 74 -7.22 -6.32 -17.08
CA SER A 74 -6.09 -5.52 -16.56
C SER A 74 -6.24 -3.99 -16.49
N THR A 75 -7.42 -3.38 -16.62
CA THR A 75 -7.59 -1.90 -16.63
C THR A 75 -7.86 -1.24 -15.27
N ARG A 76 -8.00 -2.04 -14.19
CA ARG A 76 -8.44 -1.56 -12.87
C ARG A 76 -7.26 -1.01 -12.04
N PRO A 77 -7.32 0.26 -11.58
CA PRO A 77 -6.44 0.77 -10.54
C PRO A 77 -6.40 -0.16 -9.33
N HIS A 78 -5.19 -0.42 -8.84
CA HIS A 78 -4.97 -1.15 -7.61
C HIS A 78 -3.76 -0.59 -6.89
N LEU A 79 -3.76 -0.73 -5.57
CA LEU A 79 -2.69 -0.26 -4.71
C LEU A 79 -1.75 -1.43 -4.43
N HIS A 80 -0.46 -1.17 -4.55
CA HIS A 80 0.59 -2.02 -3.97
C HIS A 80 1.28 -1.23 -2.88
N GLY A 81 1.49 -1.85 -1.73
CA GLY A 81 2.05 -1.13 -0.60
C GLY A 81 2.43 -2.06 0.54
N PHE A 82 3.05 -1.47 1.54
CA PHE A 82 3.35 -2.18 2.78
C PHE A 82 3.01 -1.31 3.97
N PHE A 83 2.85 -1.95 5.11
CA PHE A 83 2.72 -1.30 6.40
C PHE A 83 3.52 -2.05 7.46
N ILE A 84 3.82 -1.36 8.54
CA ILE A 84 4.48 -1.91 9.72
C ILE A 84 3.43 -2.02 10.81
N ALA A 85 3.22 -3.22 11.33
CA ALA A 85 2.25 -3.50 12.38
C ALA A 85 2.96 -3.95 13.65
N GLU A 86 2.55 -3.41 14.78
CA GLU A 86 3.05 -3.82 16.10
C GLU A 86 2.55 -5.22 16.46
N THR A 87 1.32 -5.56 16.03
CA THR A 87 0.70 -6.85 16.33
C THR A 87 0.07 -7.49 15.09
N PRO A 88 -0.09 -8.83 15.05
CA PRO A 88 -0.85 -9.51 14.00
C PRO A 88 -2.32 -9.05 13.92
N ILE A 89 -2.89 -8.56 15.03
CA ILE A 89 -4.24 -8.01 15.08
C ILE A 89 -4.32 -6.72 14.27
N ASP A 90 -3.29 -5.88 14.30
CA ASP A 90 -3.25 -4.65 13.50
C ASP A 90 -3.17 -4.95 12.01
N ALA A 91 -2.49 -6.03 11.61
CA ALA A 91 -2.50 -6.49 10.23
C ALA A 91 -3.91 -6.90 9.76
N ALA A 92 -4.65 -7.64 10.59
CA ALA A 92 -6.03 -7.99 10.30
C ALA A 92 -6.94 -6.74 10.22
N ARG A 93 -6.80 -5.79 11.15
CA ARG A 93 -7.52 -4.52 11.14
C ARG A 93 -7.18 -3.67 9.92
N PHE A 94 -5.92 -3.66 9.49
CA PHE A 94 -5.49 -2.96 8.29
C PHE A 94 -6.13 -3.57 7.04
N GLN A 95 -6.20 -4.90 6.95
CA GLN A 95 -6.92 -5.58 5.87
C GLN A 95 -8.40 -5.15 5.84
N VAL A 96 -9.06 -5.13 7.00
CA VAL A 96 -10.46 -4.65 7.11
C VAL A 96 -10.58 -3.18 6.67
N ALA A 97 -9.61 -2.33 6.99
CA ALA A 97 -9.59 -0.95 6.52
C ALA A 97 -9.49 -0.86 4.99
N LEU A 98 -8.62 -1.65 4.36
CA LEU A 98 -8.50 -1.75 2.90
C LEU A 98 -9.81 -2.22 2.26
N GLU A 99 -10.41 -3.30 2.80
CA GLU A 99 -11.71 -3.83 2.34
C GLU A 99 -12.78 -2.74 2.39
N ARG A 100 -12.93 -2.04 3.51
CA ARG A 100 -13.93 -0.97 3.68
C ARG A 100 -13.67 0.24 2.78
N ALA A 101 -12.41 0.57 2.53
CA ALA A 101 -12.04 1.72 1.71
C ALA A 101 -12.32 1.50 0.22
N PHE A 102 -12.01 0.29 -0.28
CA PHE A 102 -11.94 0.01 -1.72
C PHE A 102 -12.98 -1.00 -2.22
N HIS A 103 -13.60 -1.76 -1.32
CA HIS A 103 -14.68 -2.70 -1.61
C HIS A 103 -15.78 -2.61 -0.53
N PRO A 104 -16.50 -1.47 -0.42
CA PRO A 104 -17.53 -1.28 0.60
C PRO A 104 -18.67 -2.32 0.51
N ASP A 105 -18.91 -2.86 -0.69
CA ASP A 105 -19.95 -3.85 -0.95
C ASP A 105 -19.42 -5.30 -0.90
N LEU A 106 -18.24 -5.52 -0.30
CA LEU A 106 -17.63 -6.85 -0.24
C LEU A 106 -18.47 -7.79 0.62
N ILE A 107 -19.20 -8.68 -0.03
CA ILE A 107 -19.85 -9.82 0.63
C ILE A 107 -18.78 -10.92 0.76
N ARG A 108 -18.42 -11.29 1.99
CA ARG A 108 -17.38 -12.29 2.33
C ARG A 108 -17.68 -13.75 1.89
N LYS A 109 -18.58 -13.94 0.92
CA LYS A 109 -19.06 -15.27 0.49
C LYS A 109 -18.18 -15.94 -0.56
N THR A 110 -17.29 -15.22 -1.26
CA THR A 110 -16.46 -15.79 -2.33
C THR A 110 -14.96 -15.67 -2.06
N ARG A 111 -14.19 -16.67 -2.52
CA ARG A 111 -12.72 -16.78 -2.38
C ARG A 111 -11.91 -15.72 -3.15
N GLN A 112 -12.55 -14.80 -3.88
CA GLN A 112 -11.83 -13.73 -4.59
C GLN A 112 -11.33 -12.67 -3.60
N ARG A 113 -10.05 -12.76 -3.23
CA ARG A 113 -9.37 -11.79 -2.38
C ARG A 113 -9.07 -10.51 -3.17
N ALA A 114 -10.07 -9.65 -3.32
CA ALA A 114 -9.89 -8.33 -3.90
C ALA A 114 -8.86 -7.48 -3.12
N ILE A 115 -8.71 -7.80 -1.83
CA ILE A 115 -7.66 -7.33 -0.94
C ILE A 115 -6.82 -8.53 -0.51
N LYS A 116 -5.51 -8.43 -0.64
CA LYS A 116 -4.53 -9.41 -0.15
C LYS A 116 -3.57 -8.69 0.79
N VAL A 117 -3.43 -9.22 2.01
CA VAL A 117 -2.45 -8.77 3.01
C VAL A 117 -1.69 -9.99 3.46
N GLU A 118 -0.36 -9.93 3.43
CA GLU A 118 0.53 -11.03 3.79
C GLU A 118 1.75 -10.47 4.52
N PRO A 119 2.38 -11.25 5.42
CA PRO A 119 3.72 -10.92 5.89
C PRO A 119 4.63 -10.63 4.69
N ALA A 120 5.42 -9.56 4.78
CA ALA A 120 6.40 -9.28 3.74
C ALA A 120 7.43 -10.42 3.73
N TYR A 121 7.67 -10.99 2.55
CA TYR A 121 8.55 -12.16 2.41
C TYR A 121 10.01 -11.76 2.56
N ASP A 122 10.72 -12.49 3.41
CA ASP A 122 12.18 -12.54 3.43
C ASP A 122 12.61 -13.72 2.56
N ASN A 123 13.15 -13.46 1.37
CA ASN A 123 13.69 -14.50 0.47
C ASN A 123 15.04 -15.02 1.02
N GLY A 124 14.98 -15.71 2.16
CA GLY A 124 16.13 -16.39 2.75
C GLY A 124 17.07 -15.53 3.60
N GLY A 125 16.60 -14.41 4.18
CA GLY A 125 17.40 -13.61 5.12
C GLY A 125 18.37 -12.63 4.46
N ASN A 126 18.57 -12.73 3.14
CA ASN A 126 19.49 -11.86 2.42
C ASN A 126 18.80 -10.55 2.00
N PHE A 127 19.46 -9.42 2.30
CA PHE A 127 19.12 -8.06 1.89
C PHE A 127 18.67 -7.93 0.42
N ALA A 128 19.33 -8.64 -0.50
CA ALA A 128 18.97 -8.64 -1.92
C ALA A 128 17.55 -9.18 -2.15
N GLY A 129 17.14 -10.22 -1.41
CA GLY A 129 15.79 -10.79 -1.45
C GLY A 129 14.73 -9.83 -0.91
N ARG A 130 15.00 -9.17 0.23
CA ARG A 130 14.11 -8.17 0.83
C ARG A 130 13.84 -6.99 -0.12
N SER A 131 14.87 -6.56 -0.84
CA SER A 131 14.79 -5.42 -1.77
C SER A 131 13.99 -5.69 -3.06
N GLN A 132 13.75 -6.96 -3.41
CA GLN A 132 13.13 -7.34 -4.68
C GLN A 132 11.69 -6.85 -4.79
N TRP A 133 10.94 -6.91 -3.69
CA TRP A 133 9.54 -6.47 -3.64
C TRP A 133 9.42 -4.95 -3.78
N LEU A 134 10.29 -4.19 -3.11
CA LEU A 134 10.39 -2.74 -3.29
C LEU A 134 10.82 -2.36 -4.71
N SER A 135 11.74 -3.11 -5.30
CA SER A 135 12.20 -2.90 -6.67
C SER A 135 11.06 -3.12 -7.66
N TYR A 136 10.23 -4.14 -7.43
CA TYR A 136 9.00 -4.37 -8.21
C TYR A 136 8.02 -3.20 -8.08
N MET A 137 7.82 -2.68 -6.87
CA MET A 137 6.99 -1.50 -6.66
C MET A 137 7.53 -0.28 -7.42
N ILE A 138 8.82 0.02 -7.25
CA ILE A 138 9.44 1.22 -7.81
C ILE A 138 9.42 1.20 -9.34
N LYS A 139 9.64 0.05 -9.98
CA LYS A 139 9.59 -0.11 -11.44
C LYS A 139 8.27 0.38 -12.06
N ASN A 140 7.17 0.32 -11.30
CA ASN A 140 5.85 0.70 -11.80
C ASN A 140 5.50 2.17 -11.54
N ILE A 141 6.33 2.91 -10.77
CA ILE A 141 6.12 4.35 -10.52
C ILE A 141 6.25 5.16 -11.82
N ASP A 142 7.20 4.78 -12.68
CA ASP A 142 7.55 5.54 -13.90
C ASP A 142 6.60 5.30 -15.07
N ARG A 143 5.67 4.35 -14.95
CA ARG A 143 4.68 4.07 -16.00
C ARG A 143 3.59 5.14 -15.98
N TRP A 144 3.54 5.97 -17.02
CA TRP A 144 2.55 7.04 -17.15
C TRP A 144 1.11 6.50 -17.35
N ASP A 145 0.14 7.12 -16.67
CA ASP A 145 -1.31 6.94 -16.84
C ASP A 145 -2.04 8.25 -16.52
N ALA A 146 -2.67 8.86 -17.51
CA ALA A 146 -3.32 10.16 -17.35
C ALA A 146 -4.39 10.20 -16.24
N ARG A 147 -5.04 9.07 -15.91
CA ARG A 147 -6.08 8.97 -14.88
C ARG A 147 -5.56 9.17 -13.46
N LEU A 148 -4.29 8.85 -13.22
CA LEU A 148 -3.68 8.87 -11.88
C LEU A 148 -2.95 10.19 -11.59
N GLY A 149 -2.76 11.04 -12.60
CA GLY A 149 -1.96 12.26 -12.50
C GLY A 149 -0.47 11.98 -12.25
N LYS A 150 0.25 13.02 -11.77
CA LYS A 150 1.71 13.00 -11.57
C LYS A 150 2.15 12.24 -10.31
N ARG A 151 1.35 12.26 -9.23
CA ARG A 151 1.73 11.66 -7.93
C ARG A 151 0.96 10.37 -7.68
N ARG A 152 1.67 9.23 -7.76
CA ARG A 152 1.10 7.88 -7.55
C ARG A 152 1.51 7.24 -6.24
N VAL A 153 2.46 7.84 -5.56
CA VAL A 153 3.08 7.30 -4.34
C VAL A 153 2.64 8.11 -3.14
N HIS A 154 2.23 7.39 -2.10
CA HIS A 154 1.93 7.93 -0.80
C HIS A 154 2.84 7.28 0.25
N LEU A 155 3.43 8.12 1.10
CA LEU A 155 4.13 7.71 2.32
C LEU A 155 3.41 8.39 3.49
N SER A 156 2.99 7.62 4.47
CA SER A 156 2.45 8.18 5.72
C SER A 156 3.53 8.95 6.48
N ARG A 157 3.10 9.90 7.33
CA ARG A 157 4.03 10.70 8.15
C ARG A 157 4.81 9.84 9.14
N SER A 158 4.16 8.84 9.75
CA SER A 158 4.80 7.89 10.66
C SER A 158 5.86 7.06 9.95
N LEU A 159 5.60 6.58 8.73
CA LEU A 159 6.62 5.87 7.94
C LEU A 159 7.81 6.77 7.60
N ILE A 160 7.57 8.05 7.31
CA ILE A 160 8.67 9.01 7.09
C ILE A 160 9.49 9.22 8.37
N GLY A 161 8.87 9.21 9.54
CA GLY A 161 9.54 9.24 10.85
C GLY A 161 10.47 8.05 11.03
N ILE A 162 9.94 6.82 10.88
CA ILE A 162 10.73 5.58 10.95
C ILE A 162 11.90 5.60 9.97
N ALA A 163 11.67 6.04 8.73
CA ALA A 163 12.75 6.13 7.74
C ALA A 163 13.86 7.10 8.13
N ARG A 164 13.56 8.15 8.92
CA ARG A 164 14.55 9.12 9.39
C ARG A 164 15.32 8.56 10.59
N GLU A 165 14.60 8.05 11.59
CA GLU A 165 15.20 7.44 12.78
C GLU A 165 16.12 6.28 12.42
N ALA A 166 15.66 5.37 11.56
CA ALA A 166 16.47 4.26 11.09
C ALA A 166 17.69 4.70 10.26
N TRP A 167 17.62 5.85 9.57
CA TRP A 167 18.76 6.41 8.85
C TRP A 167 19.78 7.04 9.80
N GLU A 168 19.31 7.72 10.84
CA GLU A 168 20.16 8.33 11.87
C GLU A 168 20.93 7.25 12.63
N LEU A 169 20.25 6.21 13.10
CA LEU A 169 20.89 5.07 13.78
C LEU A 169 21.95 4.35 12.93
N ARG A 170 21.73 4.24 11.62
CA ARG A 170 22.71 3.61 10.70
C ARG A 170 23.92 4.49 10.42
N ARG A 171 23.84 5.79 10.73
CA ARG A 171 24.93 6.75 10.53
C ARG A 171 25.77 6.95 11.79
N GLU A 172 25.27 6.57 12.96
CA GLU A 172 26.04 6.54 14.19
C GLU A 172 27.01 5.34 14.14
N PRO A 173 28.34 5.56 14.20
CA PRO A 173 29.36 4.52 14.12
C PRO A 173 29.49 3.68 15.39
#